data_AF-A0A8T3NXC5-F1
#
_entry.id   AF-A0A8T3NXC5-F1
#
_cell.length_a   1.000
_cell.length_b   1.000
_cell.length_c   1.000
_cell.angle_alpha   90.00
_cell.angle_beta   90.00
_cell.angle_gamma   90.00
#
_symmetry.space_group_name_H-M   'P 1'
#
loop_
_entity.id
_entity.type
_entity.pdbx_description
1 polymer ?
#
loop_
_entity_poly.entity_id
_entity_poly.type
_entity_poly.pdbx_seq_one_letter_code
_entity_poly.pdbx_strand_id
1 'polypeptide(L)'
;NVRRIGFVASEVVRHGGICVCSVVSPYRATRDEVREMVGEAFIEVFVDTPLEVCEQRDVKGLYAGARSGSVVAMTGLDDPYEPPLNADLVLHTIQVTADENAKRVLRVLEARGVLDEMGPGSPG
;
A
#
# COMPACT_ATOMS: atom_id res chain seq x y z
N ASN A 1 -8.19 -4.78 -11.17
CA ASN A 1 -8.55 -5.20 -9.80
C ASN A 1 -8.64 -4.00 -8.85
N VAL A 2 -7.56 -3.20 -8.74
CA VAL A 2 -7.44 -2.03 -7.86
C VAL A 2 -8.66 -1.09 -7.89
N ARG A 3 -9.20 -0.74 -9.07
CA ARG A 3 -10.39 0.13 -9.17
C ARG A 3 -11.63 -0.40 -8.42
N ARG A 4 -11.89 -1.71 -8.47
CA ARG A 4 -13.02 -2.33 -7.75
C ARG A 4 -12.80 -2.30 -6.24
N ILE A 5 -11.57 -2.55 -5.80
CA ILE A 5 -11.19 -2.43 -4.39
C ILE A 5 -11.37 -0.99 -3.93
N GLY A 6 -10.92 -0.01 -4.74
CA GLY A 6 -11.11 1.41 -4.46
C GLY A 6 -12.58 1.81 -4.33
N PHE A 7 -13.47 1.28 -5.17
CA PHE A 7 -14.91 1.49 -5.03
C PHE A 7 -15.47 0.94 -3.71
N VAL A 8 -15.08 -0.27 -3.30
CA VAL A 8 -15.53 -0.81 -2.00
C VAL A 8 -14.95 0.01 -0.85
N ALA A 9 -13.68 0.43 -0.95
CA ALA A 9 -13.04 1.28 0.05
C ALA A 9 -13.74 2.65 0.18
N SER A 10 -14.16 3.27 -0.94
CA SER A 10 -14.89 4.54 -0.89
C SER A 10 -16.23 4.41 -0.18
N GLU A 11 -16.96 3.29 -0.37
CA GLU A 11 -18.21 3.05 0.35
C GLU A 11 -17.96 2.84 1.86
N VAL A 12 -16.92 2.09 2.24
CA VAL A 12 -16.53 1.93 3.66
C VAL A 12 -16.24 3.28 4.30
N VAL A 13 -15.43 4.11 3.64
CA VAL A 13 -15.07 5.46 4.13
C VAL A 13 -16.29 6.38 4.21
N ARG A 14 -17.18 6.33 3.21
CA ARG A 14 -18.43 7.09 3.20
C ARG A 14 -19.32 6.79 4.41
N HIS A 15 -19.25 5.58 4.94
CA HIS A 15 -20.00 5.14 6.12
C HIS A 15 -19.21 5.29 7.44
N GLY A 16 -18.09 6.03 7.43
CA GLY A 16 -17.28 6.31 8.62
C GLY A 16 -16.33 5.18 9.01
N GLY A 17 -16.16 4.17 8.16
CA GLY A 17 -15.20 3.09 8.38
C GLY A 17 -13.80 3.44 7.88
N ILE A 18 -12.81 2.69 8.37
CA ILE A 18 -11.42 2.74 7.87
C ILE A 18 -11.17 1.49 7.02
N CYS A 19 -10.57 1.66 5.84
CA CYS A 19 -10.20 0.57 4.95
C CYS A 19 -8.69 0.54 4.69
N VAL A 20 -8.06 -0.62 4.87
CA VAL A 20 -6.64 -0.83 4.54
C VAL A 20 -6.54 -1.81 3.37
N CYS A 21 -5.95 -1.36 2.26
CA CYS A 21 -5.86 -2.13 1.03
C CYS A 21 -4.39 -2.44 0.69
N SER A 22 -3.93 -3.65 1.01
CA SER A 22 -2.57 -4.12 0.72
C SER A 22 -2.51 -4.88 -0.62
N VAL A 23 -2.56 -4.14 -1.72
CA VAL A 23 -2.54 -4.71 -3.08
C VAL A 23 -1.45 -4.11 -3.94
N VAL A 24 -0.91 -4.91 -4.86
CA VAL A 24 -0.02 -4.41 -5.91
C VAL A 24 -0.85 -3.52 -6.85
N SER A 25 -0.48 -2.25 -6.91
CA SER A 25 -1.16 -1.21 -7.69
C SER A 25 -0.14 -0.52 -8.60
N PRO A 26 0.22 -1.14 -9.74
CA PRO A 26 1.38 -0.72 -10.53
C PRO A 26 1.20 0.63 -11.23
N TYR A 27 0.00 0.95 -11.69
CA TYR A 27 -0.24 2.12 -12.53
C TYR A 27 -0.69 3.33 -11.72
N ARG A 28 -0.02 4.48 -11.91
CA ARG A 28 -0.39 5.74 -11.25
C ARG A 28 -1.81 6.14 -11.56
N ALA A 29 -2.21 6.07 -12.83
CA ALA A 29 -3.56 6.44 -13.27
C ALA A 29 -4.66 5.71 -12.48
N THR A 30 -4.49 4.42 -12.18
CA THR A 30 -5.48 3.70 -11.36
C THR A 30 -5.46 4.13 -9.90
N ARG A 31 -4.29 4.50 -9.34
CA ARG A 31 -4.21 5.03 -7.98
C ARG A 31 -4.83 6.43 -7.89
N ASP A 32 -4.64 7.26 -8.91
CA ASP A 32 -5.25 8.59 -9.03
C ASP A 32 -6.78 8.49 -9.11
N GLU A 33 -7.32 7.57 -9.90
CA GLU A 33 -8.77 7.30 -9.94
C GLU A 33 -9.33 6.90 -8.56
N VAL A 34 -8.59 6.08 -7.80
CA VAL A 34 -9.01 5.69 -6.45
C VAL A 34 -8.92 6.87 -5.48
N ARG A 35 -7.87 7.69 -5.59
CA ARG A 35 -7.71 8.94 -4.82
C ARG A 35 -8.89 9.88 -5.08
N GLU A 36 -9.32 10.04 -6.33
CA GLU A 36 -10.50 10.83 -6.68
C GLU A 36 -11.80 10.23 -6.10
N MET A 37 -11.98 8.91 -6.15
CA MET A 37 -13.17 8.24 -5.59
C MET A 37 -13.29 8.37 -4.08
N VAL A 38 -12.17 8.28 -3.36
CA VAL A 38 -12.14 8.34 -1.88
C VAL A 38 -12.07 9.79 -1.37
N GLY A 39 -11.44 10.69 -2.12
CA GLY A 39 -11.28 12.10 -1.75
C GLY A 39 -10.20 12.33 -0.69
N GLU A 40 -10.41 13.32 0.18
CA GLU A 40 -9.40 13.79 1.15
C GLU A 40 -8.99 12.73 2.19
N ALA A 41 -9.83 11.72 2.40
CA ALA A 41 -9.56 10.59 3.29
C ALA A 41 -8.56 9.58 2.68
N PHE A 42 -8.21 9.70 1.40
CA PHE A 42 -7.25 8.82 0.77
C PHE A 42 -5.82 9.10 1.22
N ILE A 43 -5.10 8.04 1.60
CA ILE A 43 -3.70 8.10 2.01
C ILE A 43 -2.94 7.06 1.18
N GLU A 44 -1.97 7.51 0.37
CA GLU A 44 -1.11 6.65 -0.42
C GLU A 44 0.17 6.30 0.33
N VAL A 45 0.31 5.02 0.70
CA VAL A 45 1.50 4.49 1.35
C VAL A 45 2.32 3.70 0.33
N PHE A 46 3.47 4.23 -0.06
CA PHE A 46 4.40 3.55 -0.95
C PHE A 46 5.34 2.66 -0.14
N VAL A 47 5.27 1.35 -0.35
CA VAL A 47 6.23 0.39 0.21
C VAL A 47 7.38 0.23 -0.78
N ASP A 48 8.39 1.07 -0.60
CA ASP A 48 9.56 1.18 -1.48
C ASP A 48 10.60 0.11 -1.09
N THR A 49 10.41 -1.08 -1.65
CA THR A 49 11.34 -2.19 -1.54
C THR A 49 11.90 -2.50 -2.91
N PRO A 50 13.24 -2.49 -3.09
CA PRO A 50 13.86 -2.86 -4.36
C PRO A 50 13.38 -4.22 -4.87
N LEU A 51 13.23 -4.32 -6.20
CA LEU A 51 12.74 -5.53 -6.85
C LEU A 51 13.62 -6.74 -6.52
N GLU A 52 14.93 -6.57 -6.48
CA GLU A 52 15.90 -7.63 -6.20
C GLU A 52 15.68 -8.23 -4.81
N VAL A 53 15.31 -7.40 -3.83
CA VAL A 53 14.99 -7.86 -2.47
C VAL A 53 13.63 -8.56 -2.45
N CYS A 54 12.65 -8.08 -3.24
CA CYS A 54 11.36 -8.75 -3.39
C CYS A 54 11.50 -10.13 -4.03
N GLU A 55 12.32 -10.23 -5.08
CA GLU A 55 12.68 -11.48 -5.75
C GLU A 55 13.45 -12.44 -4.83
N GLN A 56 14.38 -11.92 -4.02
CA GLN A 56 15.11 -12.76 -3.07
C GLN A 56 14.18 -13.37 -2.01
N ARG A 57 13.19 -12.59 -1.54
CA ARG A 57 12.25 -13.04 -0.51
C ARG A 57 11.23 -14.06 -1.05
N ASP A 58 10.87 -13.95 -2.33
CA ASP A 58 9.86 -14.73 -3.09
C ASP A 58 8.90 -15.58 -2.23
N VAL A 59 8.18 -14.91 -1.32
CA VAL A 59 7.42 -15.57 -0.25
C VAL A 59 6.36 -16.55 -0.80
N LYS A 60 5.93 -16.32 -2.04
CA LYS A 60 4.88 -17.08 -2.72
C LYS A 60 5.38 -17.90 -3.93
N GLY A 61 6.69 -17.88 -4.23
CA GLY A 61 7.25 -18.56 -5.40
C GLY A 61 6.85 -17.94 -6.75
N LEU A 62 6.34 -16.71 -6.74
CA LEU A 62 5.78 -16.04 -7.92
C LEU A 62 6.89 -15.54 -8.85
N TYR A 63 8.00 -15.05 -8.29
CA TYR A 63 9.13 -14.57 -9.10
C TYR A 63 9.89 -15.75 -9.74
N ALA A 64 10.07 -16.85 -9.01
CA ALA A 64 10.59 -18.09 -9.57
C ALA A 64 9.66 -18.67 -10.66
N GLY A 65 8.34 -18.58 -10.46
CA GLY A 65 7.34 -18.95 -11.45
C GLY A 65 7.43 -18.10 -12.73
N ALA A 66 7.61 -16.78 -12.59
CA ALA A 66 7.77 -15.87 -13.72
C ALA A 66 9.06 -16.17 -14.51
N ARG A 67 10.19 -16.34 -13.82
CA ARG A 67 11.48 -16.65 -14.47
C ARG A 67 11.49 -18.01 -15.19
N SER A 68 10.67 -18.96 -14.74
CA SER A 68 10.50 -20.26 -15.41
C SER A 68 9.45 -20.26 -16.52
N GLY A 69 8.78 -19.13 -16.77
CA GLY A 69 7.76 -18.98 -17.81
C GLY A 69 6.40 -19.58 -17.43
N SER A 70 6.18 -19.95 -16.17
CA SER A 70 4.92 -20.52 -15.67
C SER A 70 3.94 -19.48 -15.14
N VAL A 71 4.40 -18.25 -14.88
CA VAL A 71 3.59 -17.09 -14.51
C VAL A 71 3.79 -15.99 -15.55
N VAL A 72 2.70 -15.45 -16.10
CA VAL A 72 2.69 -14.38 -17.11
C VAL A 72 2.22 -13.08 -16.45
N ALA A 73 2.78 -11.93 -16.87
CA ALA A 73 2.43 -10.58 -16.40
C ALA A 73 2.80 -10.30 -14.92
N MET A 74 4.06 -10.55 -14.56
CA MET A 74 4.58 -10.23 -13.24
C MET A 74 5.01 -8.76 -13.15
N THR A 75 4.41 -8.01 -12.21
CA THR A 75 4.76 -6.61 -11.95
C THR A 75 6.23 -6.48 -11.55
N GLY A 76 6.97 -5.59 -12.22
CA GLY A 76 8.41 -5.38 -12.03
C GLY A 76 9.30 -6.17 -12.99
N LEU A 77 8.76 -7.19 -13.70
CA LEU A 77 9.48 -7.94 -14.74
C LEU A 77 8.93 -7.62 -16.13
N ASP A 78 7.70 -8.06 -16.41
CA ASP A 78 7.06 -7.92 -17.72
C ASP A 78 6.03 -6.78 -17.78
N ASP A 79 5.58 -6.31 -16.61
CA ASP A 79 4.59 -5.24 -16.44
C ASP A 79 5.19 -4.15 -15.54
N PRO A 80 5.19 -2.85 -15.93
CA PRO A 80 5.85 -1.81 -15.16
C PRO A 80 5.22 -1.61 -13.78
N TYR A 81 6.06 -1.24 -12.81
CA TYR A 81 5.61 -0.58 -11.60
C TYR A 81 5.94 0.90 -11.72
N GLU A 82 4.93 1.77 -11.74
CA GLU A 82 5.11 3.21 -11.77
C GLU A 82 5.12 3.75 -10.32
N PRO A 83 6.27 4.15 -9.77
CA PRO A 83 6.33 4.68 -8.43
C PRO A 83 5.45 5.94 -8.30
N PRO A 84 4.78 6.14 -7.16
CA PRO A 84 4.00 7.35 -6.93
C PRO A 84 4.92 8.58 -6.94
N LEU A 85 4.44 9.67 -7.54
CA LEU A 85 5.18 10.93 -7.58
C LEU A 85 5.07 11.70 -6.26
N ASN A 86 3.93 11.57 -5.58
CA ASN A 86 3.60 12.31 -4.37
C ASN A 86 2.89 11.38 -3.36
N ALA A 87 3.55 10.32 -2.92
CA ALA A 87 3.01 9.46 -1.87
C ALA A 87 2.88 10.24 -0.55
N ASP A 88 1.81 9.97 0.19
CA ASP A 88 1.60 10.55 1.52
C ASP A 88 2.60 9.99 2.54
N LEU A 89 3.06 8.75 2.34
CA LEU A 89 4.08 8.10 3.16
C LEU A 89 4.91 7.11 2.33
N VAL A 90 6.24 7.14 2.50
CA VAL A 90 7.15 6.14 1.93
C VAL A 90 7.74 5.26 3.03
N LEU A 91 7.56 3.95 2.92
CA LEU A 91 8.07 2.93 3.83
C LEU A 91 9.22 2.17 3.17
N HIS A 92 10.30 1.95 3.92
CA HIS A 92 11.43 1.12 3.49
C HIS A 92 11.42 -0.19 4.27
N THR A 93 11.82 -1.31 3.67
CA THR A 93 11.70 -2.63 4.33
C THR A 93 13.00 -3.41 4.48
N ILE A 94 14.15 -2.78 4.18
CA ILE A 94 15.47 -3.41 4.31
C ILE A 94 16.03 -3.18 5.73
N GLN A 95 15.95 -1.94 6.22
CA GLN A 95 16.56 -1.52 7.49
C GLN A 95 15.54 -1.09 8.54
N VAL A 96 14.25 -1.12 8.19
CA VAL A 96 13.15 -0.72 9.06
C VAL A 96 12.22 -1.91 9.20
N THR A 97 11.90 -2.24 10.44
CA THR A 97 11.01 -3.37 10.76
C THR A 97 9.56 -3.07 10.39
N ALA A 98 8.74 -4.11 10.31
CA ALA A 98 7.30 -3.95 10.09
C ALA A 98 6.64 -3.11 11.20
N ASP A 99 7.02 -3.33 12.46
CA ASP A 99 6.49 -2.56 13.60
C ASP A 99 6.86 -1.09 13.55
N GLU A 100 8.10 -0.76 13.17
CA GLU A 100 8.53 0.62 13.02
C GLU A 100 7.78 1.31 11.87
N ASN A 101 7.59 0.63 10.75
CA ASN A 101 6.79 1.17 9.64
C ASN A 101 5.30 1.30 10.01
N ALA A 102 4.74 0.36 10.77
CA ALA A 102 3.37 0.45 11.26
C ALA A 102 3.19 1.68 12.15
N LYS A 103 4.15 1.97 13.05
CA LYS A 103 4.15 3.20 13.87
C LYS A 103 4.17 4.47 13.01
N ARG A 104 4.85 4.46 11.86
CA ARG A 104 4.84 5.60 10.93
C ARG A 104 3.47 5.79 10.28
N VAL A 105 2.80 4.70 9.91
CA VAL A 105 1.42 4.76 9.40
C VAL A 105 0.47 5.32 10.46
N LEU A 106 0.56 4.82 11.70
CA LEU A 106 -0.26 5.31 12.81
C LEU A 106 -0.10 6.83 13.03
N ARG A 107 1.13 7.33 13.03
CA ARG A 107 1.39 8.78 13.15
C ARG A 107 0.76 9.61 12.03
N VAL A 108 0.72 9.09 10.80
CA VAL A 108 0.05 9.77 9.69
C VAL A 108 -1.47 9.81 9.92
N LEU A 109 -2.05 8.71 10.43
CA LEU A 109 -3.47 8.66 10.76
C LEU A 109 -3.83 9.62 11.91
N GLU A 110 -3.02 9.68 12.96
CA GLU A 110 -3.15 10.64 14.06
C GLU A 110 -3.05 12.08 13.55
N ALA A 111 -2.03 12.41 12.76
CA ALA A 111 -1.83 13.75 12.20
C ALA A 111 -2.96 14.20 11.26
N ARG A 112 -3.67 13.24 10.64
CA ARG A 112 -4.84 13.47 9.80
C ARG A 112 -6.15 13.50 10.59
N GLY A 113 -6.12 13.30 11.91
CA GLY A 113 -7.30 13.23 12.77
C GLY A 113 -8.18 12.00 12.52
N VAL A 114 -7.63 10.94 11.90
CA VAL A 114 -8.32 9.67 11.64
C VAL A 114 -8.34 8.80 12.89
N LEU A 115 -7.28 8.88 13.70
CA LEU A 115 -7.18 8.28 15.01
C LEU A 115 -7.00 9.37 16.04
N ASP A 116 -7.58 9.20 17.23
CA ASP A 116 -7.21 10.01 18.39
C ASP A 116 -5.73 9.77 18.70
N GLU A 117 -5.03 10.80 19.19
CA GLU A 117 -3.67 10.61 19.71
C GLU A 117 -3.68 9.46 20.71
N MET A 118 -2.80 8.46 20.53
CA MET A 118 -2.65 7.41 21.54
C MET A 118 -2.18 8.05 22.85
N GLY A 119 -3.13 8.44 23.68
CA GLY A 119 -2.88 8.86 25.05
C GLY A 119 -2.17 7.75 25.81
N PRO A 120 -1.34 8.08 26.81
CA PRO A 120 -0.72 7.07 27.65
C PRO A 120 -1.80 6.36 28.48
N GLY A 121 -2.39 5.27 27.96
CA GLY A 121 -3.18 4.34 28.77
C GLY A 121 -4.51 3.81 28.24
N SER A 122 -4.65 3.41 26.98
CA SER A 122 -5.79 2.54 26.60
C SER A 122 -5.41 1.06 26.75
N PRO A 123 -6.03 0.29 27.67
CA PRO A 123 -5.85 -1.15 27.75
C PRO A 123 -6.58 -1.84 26.59
N GLY A 124 -6.00 -2.94 26.09
CA GLY A 124 -6.57 -3.79 25.05
C GLY A 124 -7.71 -4.69 25.53
#